data_AF-A0A7R9GD51-F1
#
_entry.id   AF-A0A7R9GD51-F1
#
_cell.length_a   1.000
_cell.length_b   1.000
_cell.length_c   1.000
_cell.angle_alpha   90.00
_cell.angle_beta   90.00
_cell.angle_gamma   90.00
#
_symmetry.space_group_name_H-M   'P 1'
#
loop_
_entity.id
_entity.type
_entity.pdbx_description
1 polymer ?
#
loop_
_entity_poly.entity_id
_entity_poly.type
_entity_poly.pdbx_seq_one_letter_code
_entity_poly.pdbx_strand_id
1 'polypeptide(L)'
;MLSHSEQESFNIDCLLAKLTQCLEAQPDKVDLRSYVEAYDELYKLFMALGTLFGFVASDVRDKCDILKKYLTEVEHYSSVEGMIEYEMAEDLITADATNGCRTLLRLHRAMPFVARFLERVHAAGENDALKKHGKEAYDQTLAQYHPWLIRKAVGLAVYSLPTRKNLLNIIAGETSERHEYVAGVAPTVVSRLDAVFEKVQVLYSEKSLLDLPWNPFTFVSDQRMTMDGDNDSPPISDQEKVRIASDFIQHAPPGEFNEVFNDVRILINNDALLKEGVSASIAQYNKEQLIPVKVQDAEIPSLISDYNDIGGGRFYDPRSKLSFKVDHLRKEAMDFQGWSADSKVESWRAALEEEMTSYVGDHYRGMVSGGAFGPSALIMDQDVAKKLKFVAYCACMCIIMKTDEIQSAQELTRIICDAENKYQSAIVENYHTMSDTTFKALRRQLPVTRTKIDWNKILSYSIGKELNRQ
;
A
#
# COMPACT_ATOMS: atom_id res chain seq x y z
N MET A 1 27.45 -20.27 28.91
CA MET A 1 26.80 -20.60 27.63
C MET A 1 25.31 -20.46 27.87
N LEU A 2 24.67 -19.48 27.24
CA LEU A 2 23.21 -19.31 27.29
C LEU A 2 22.56 -20.49 26.53
N SER A 3 21.38 -20.92 26.96
CA SER A 3 20.59 -21.96 26.31
C SER A 3 20.20 -21.55 24.87
N HIS A 4 19.97 -22.50 23.95
CA HIS A 4 19.57 -22.20 22.56
C HIS A 4 18.32 -21.28 22.48
N SER A 5 17.39 -21.38 23.44
CA SER A 5 16.20 -20.51 23.54
C SER A 5 16.50 -19.08 24.02
N GLU A 6 17.61 -18.86 24.73
CA GLU A 6 18.05 -17.52 25.16
C GLU A 6 18.77 -16.74 24.05
N GLN A 7 19.22 -17.42 22.98
CA GLN A 7 19.84 -16.76 21.83
C GLN A 7 18.83 -16.14 20.85
N GLU A 8 17.59 -16.63 20.85
CA GLU A 8 16.52 -16.20 19.93
C GLU A 8 15.60 -15.11 20.50
N SER A 9 15.58 -14.90 21.81
CA SER A 9 14.76 -13.86 22.45
C SER A 9 15.48 -12.50 22.51
N PHE A 10 14.70 -11.42 22.49
CA PHE A 10 15.22 -10.06 22.59
C PHE A 10 15.92 -9.82 23.93
N ASN A 11 17.09 -9.17 23.87
CA ASN A 11 17.92 -8.85 25.02
C ASN A 11 18.37 -7.37 24.96
N ILE A 12 17.83 -6.58 25.88
CA ILE A 12 18.12 -5.13 25.96
C ILE A 12 19.58 -4.82 26.29
N ASP A 13 20.26 -5.68 27.06
CA ASP A 13 21.68 -5.50 27.41
C ASP A 13 22.57 -5.78 26.20
N CYS A 14 22.21 -6.77 25.38
CA CYS A 14 22.85 -7.04 24.10
C CYS A 14 22.72 -5.84 23.17
N LEU A 15 21.50 -5.29 23.03
CA LEU A 15 21.27 -4.09 22.22
C LEU A 15 22.12 -2.91 22.70
N LEU A 16 22.13 -2.66 24.02
CA LEU A 16 22.94 -1.58 24.60
C LEU A 16 24.44 -1.78 24.33
N ALA A 17 24.94 -3.00 24.48
CA ALA A 17 26.33 -3.33 24.22
C ALA A 17 26.70 -3.08 22.76
N LYS A 18 25.85 -3.48 21.80
CA LYS A 18 26.09 -3.26 20.36
C LYS A 18 26.02 -1.78 19.98
N LEU A 19 25.06 -1.03 20.49
CA LEU A 19 25.00 0.42 20.28
C LEU A 19 26.22 1.15 20.87
N THR A 20 26.73 0.68 22.01
CA THR A 20 27.96 1.22 22.61
C THR A 20 29.18 0.90 21.75
N GLN A 21 29.30 -0.33 21.25
CA GLN A 21 30.38 -0.75 20.33
C GLN A 21 30.36 0.04 19.02
N CYS A 22 29.19 0.42 18.50
CA CYS A 22 29.08 1.29 17.32
C CYS A 22 29.89 2.59 17.46
N LEU A 23 29.92 3.16 18.67
CA LEU A 23 30.52 4.46 18.94
C LEU A 23 31.96 4.37 19.47
N GLU A 24 32.27 3.30 20.21
CA GLU A 24 33.51 3.19 20.99
C GLU A 24 34.56 2.26 20.35
N ALA A 25 34.20 1.42 19.38
CA ALA A 25 35.15 0.51 18.73
C ALA A 25 36.27 1.26 18.00
N GLN A 26 35.96 2.44 17.43
CA GLN A 26 36.89 3.32 16.74
C GLN A 26 36.57 4.78 17.10
N PRO A 27 37.54 5.58 17.61
CA PRO A 27 37.26 6.90 18.21
C PRO A 27 36.48 7.87 17.30
N ASP A 28 36.71 7.81 15.99
CA ASP A 28 36.15 8.75 15.02
C ASP A 28 35.20 8.09 14.01
N LYS A 29 35.02 6.77 14.09
CA LYS A 29 34.23 6.02 13.10
C LYS A 29 32.99 5.35 13.71
N VAL A 30 32.03 4.97 12.88
CA VAL A 30 30.89 4.13 13.28
C VAL A 30 31.15 2.71 12.83
N ASP A 31 31.26 1.78 13.79
CA ASP A 31 31.49 0.36 13.49
C ASP A 31 30.24 -0.26 12.84
N LEU A 32 30.37 -0.64 11.56
CA LEU A 32 29.22 -1.09 10.77
C LEU A 32 28.73 -2.48 11.21
N ARG A 33 29.65 -3.35 11.66
CA ARG A 33 29.28 -4.68 12.18
C ARG A 33 28.38 -4.54 13.40
N SER A 34 28.80 -3.73 14.38
CA SER A 34 28.02 -3.48 15.60
C SER A 34 26.69 -2.80 15.30
N TYR A 35 26.64 -1.93 14.29
CA TYR A 35 25.41 -1.30 13.83
C TYR A 35 24.40 -2.33 13.32
N VAL A 36 24.85 -3.25 12.47
CA VAL A 36 23.99 -4.32 11.93
C VAL A 36 23.57 -5.31 13.02
N GLU A 37 24.48 -5.65 13.93
CA GLU A 37 24.18 -6.53 15.08
C GLU A 37 23.19 -5.86 16.07
N ALA A 38 23.22 -4.53 16.22
CA ALA A 38 22.19 -3.81 16.97
C ALA A 38 20.81 -3.94 16.30
N TYR A 39 20.74 -3.85 14.97
CA TYR A 39 19.50 -4.09 14.23
C TYR A 39 19.03 -5.55 14.25
N ASP A 40 19.94 -6.54 14.30
CA ASP A 40 19.56 -7.93 14.55
C ASP A 40 18.86 -8.09 15.90
N GLU A 41 19.32 -7.38 16.93
CA GLU A 41 18.66 -7.39 18.23
C GLU A 41 17.30 -6.69 18.15
N LEU A 42 17.19 -5.56 17.43
CA LEU A 42 15.90 -4.91 17.17
C LEU A 42 14.94 -5.77 16.34
N TYR A 43 15.44 -6.60 15.43
CA TYR A 43 14.65 -7.57 14.70
C TYR A 43 13.95 -8.55 15.67
N LYS A 44 14.67 -9.06 16.68
CA LYS A 44 14.08 -9.93 17.71
C LYS A 44 12.98 -9.22 18.49
N LEU A 45 13.15 -7.93 18.79
CA LEU A 45 12.10 -7.11 19.41
C LEU A 45 10.84 -7.06 18.52
N PHE A 46 11.00 -6.80 17.22
CA PHE A 46 9.86 -6.72 16.29
C PHE A 46 9.16 -8.07 16.11
N MET A 47 9.90 -9.18 16.06
CA MET A 47 9.32 -10.52 16.03
C MET A 47 8.50 -10.81 17.29
N ALA A 48 8.96 -10.33 18.45
CA ALA A 48 8.25 -10.49 19.71
C ALA A 48 6.92 -9.70 19.79
N LEU A 49 6.72 -8.69 18.95
CA LEU A 49 5.45 -7.93 18.87
C LEU A 49 4.32 -8.69 18.13
N GLY A 50 4.61 -9.88 17.59
CA GLY A 50 3.63 -10.79 17.00
C GLY A 50 3.53 -10.72 15.48
N THR A 51 2.70 -11.60 14.92
CA THR A 51 2.64 -11.91 13.47
C THR A 51 2.36 -10.71 12.57
N LEU A 52 1.57 -9.74 13.04
CA LEU A 52 1.25 -8.53 12.28
C LEU A 52 2.44 -7.55 12.16
N PHE A 53 3.49 -7.70 12.98
CA PHE A 53 4.77 -7.00 12.84
C PHE A 53 5.79 -7.78 12.00
N GLY A 54 5.46 -8.99 11.55
CA GLY A 54 6.38 -9.86 10.80
C GLY A 54 6.92 -9.24 9.52
N PHE A 55 6.13 -8.42 8.81
CA PHE A 55 6.61 -7.72 7.61
C PHE A 55 7.65 -6.63 7.94
N VAL A 56 7.52 -5.95 9.08
CA VAL A 56 8.51 -4.96 9.55
C VAL A 56 9.80 -5.67 9.94
N ALA A 57 9.67 -6.80 10.66
CA ALA A 57 10.81 -7.62 11.03
C ALA A 57 11.55 -8.16 9.80
N SER A 58 10.84 -8.70 8.80
CA SER A 58 11.43 -9.16 7.55
C SER A 58 12.16 -8.03 6.82
N ASP A 59 11.55 -6.84 6.71
CA ASP A 59 12.17 -5.69 6.03
C ASP A 59 13.50 -5.26 6.66
N VAL A 60 13.58 -5.32 8.00
CA VAL A 60 14.81 -5.07 8.76
C VAL A 60 15.82 -6.19 8.51
N ARG A 61 15.38 -7.46 8.57
CA ARG A 61 16.24 -8.62 8.38
C ARG A 61 16.90 -8.62 7.01
N ASP A 62 16.13 -8.37 5.95
CA ASP A 62 16.63 -8.34 4.57
C ASP A 62 17.76 -7.32 4.40
N LYS A 63 17.61 -6.14 5.02
CA LYS A 63 18.63 -5.07 4.98
C LYS A 63 19.87 -5.45 5.79
N CYS A 64 19.68 -6.07 6.96
CA CYS A 64 20.79 -6.60 7.73
C CYS A 64 21.58 -7.66 6.94
N ASP A 65 20.89 -8.55 6.23
CA ASP A 65 21.54 -9.62 5.46
C ASP A 65 22.31 -9.08 4.26
N ILE A 66 21.79 -8.07 3.56
CA ILE A 66 22.52 -7.34 2.53
C ILE A 66 23.81 -6.72 3.10
N LEU A 67 23.73 -6.01 4.24
CA LEU A 67 24.90 -5.37 4.84
C LEU A 67 25.91 -6.39 5.39
N LYS A 68 25.45 -7.51 5.97
CA LYS A 68 26.31 -8.62 6.40
C LYS A 68 27.06 -9.25 5.24
N LYS A 69 26.40 -9.43 4.11
CA LYS A 69 27.04 -9.94 2.89
C LYS A 69 28.19 -9.02 2.47
N TYR A 70 27.95 -7.71 2.41
CA TYR A 70 29.02 -6.76 2.08
C TYR A 70 30.13 -6.70 3.13
N LEU A 71 29.79 -6.79 4.42
CA LEU A 71 30.78 -6.91 5.51
C LEU A 71 31.72 -8.11 5.34
N THR A 72 31.28 -9.18 4.69
CA THR A 72 32.11 -10.36 4.41
C THR A 72 32.85 -10.31 3.09
N GLU A 73 32.27 -9.68 2.07
CA GLU A 73 32.78 -9.72 0.69
C GLU A 73 33.61 -8.49 0.32
N VAL A 74 33.49 -7.37 1.05
CA VAL A 74 34.11 -6.08 0.72
C VAL A 74 34.93 -5.56 1.90
N GLU A 75 36.25 -5.40 1.72
CA GLU A 75 37.20 -5.01 2.77
C GLU A 75 36.89 -3.64 3.41
N HIS A 76 36.33 -2.71 2.63
CA HIS A 76 36.05 -1.34 3.07
C HIS A 76 34.80 -1.20 3.96
N TYR A 77 34.02 -2.26 4.14
CA TYR A 77 32.77 -2.24 4.90
C TYR A 77 32.94 -2.35 6.43
N SER A 78 34.16 -2.22 6.97
CA SER A 78 34.37 -2.29 8.43
C SER A 78 33.74 -1.12 9.21
N SER A 79 33.52 0.02 8.57
CA SER A 79 32.92 1.22 9.17
C SER A 79 31.96 1.90 8.19
N VAL A 80 31.01 2.69 8.71
CA VAL A 80 30.07 3.47 7.87
C VAL A 80 30.83 4.44 6.97
N GLU A 81 31.84 5.10 7.50
CA GLU A 81 32.71 6.03 6.77
C GLU A 81 33.46 5.31 5.65
N GLY A 82 34.08 4.16 5.94
CA GLY A 82 34.79 3.36 4.95
C GLY A 82 33.89 2.85 3.82
N MET A 83 32.66 2.44 4.16
CA MET A 83 31.65 2.04 3.19
C MET A 83 31.30 3.22 2.25
N ILE A 84 31.00 4.39 2.81
CA ILE A 84 30.64 5.57 2.02
C ILE A 84 31.79 5.99 1.11
N GLU A 85 33.01 6.08 1.65
CA GLU A 85 34.20 6.48 0.87
C GLU A 85 34.45 5.54 -0.30
N TYR A 86 34.34 4.23 -0.07
CA TYR A 86 34.50 3.21 -1.11
C TYR A 86 33.41 3.32 -2.19
N GLU A 87 32.13 3.36 -1.81
CA GLU A 87 31.04 3.41 -2.80
C GLU A 87 31.01 4.71 -3.59
N MET A 88 31.46 5.83 -3.00
CA MET A 88 31.63 7.10 -3.72
C MET A 88 32.82 7.06 -4.68
N ALA A 89 33.94 6.45 -4.28
CA ALA A 89 35.14 6.36 -5.12
C ALA A 89 34.92 5.48 -6.35
N GLU A 90 34.17 4.39 -6.19
CA GLU A 90 33.87 3.42 -7.24
C GLU A 90 32.56 3.73 -8.01
N ASP A 91 31.92 4.88 -7.74
CA ASP A 91 30.66 5.34 -8.36
C ASP A 91 29.51 4.31 -8.28
N LEU A 92 29.42 3.61 -7.15
CA LEU A 92 28.43 2.53 -6.92
C LEU A 92 27.07 3.05 -6.44
N ILE A 93 26.98 4.35 -6.07
CA ILE A 93 25.77 4.98 -5.54
C ILE A 93 24.81 5.39 -6.67
N THR A 94 24.46 4.45 -7.54
CA THR A 94 23.54 4.67 -8.65
C THR A 94 22.07 4.45 -8.23
N ALA A 95 21.11 4.97 -9.01
CA ALA A 95 19.68 4.90 -8.70
C ALA A 95 19.07 3.49 -8.85
N ASP A 96 19.69 2.65 -9.68
CA ASP A 96 19.13 1.39 -10.16
C ASP A 96 19.65 0.15 -9.42
N ALA A 97 20.65 0.32 -8.54
CA ALA A 97 21.30 -0.78 -7.83
C ALA A 97 21.06 -0.74 -6.31
N THR A 98 20.91 -1.93 -5.71
CA THR A 98 21.04 -2.12 -4.26
C THR A 98 22.51 -1.96 -3.87
N ASN A 99 22.82 -1.00 -2.99
CA ASN A 99 24.16 -0.73 -2.48
C ASN A 99 24.13 -0.46 -0.96
N GLY A 100 25.30 -0.42 -0.32
CA GLY A 100 25.44 -0.26 1.12
C GLY A 100 24.86 1.05 1.62
N CYS A 101 25.21 2.18 0.98
CA CYS A 101 24.75 3.51 1.38
C CYS A 101 23.23 3.64 1.39
N ARG A 102 22.54 3.12 0.36
CA ARG A 102 21.07 3.11 0.29
C ARG A 102 20.45 2.16 1.32
N THR A 103 21.02 0.98 1.49
CA THR A 103 20.51 -0.03 2.42
C THR A 103 20.62 0.46 3.86
N LEU A 104 21.77 1.01 4.23
CA LEU A 104 22.00 1.62 5.54
C LEU A 104 21.10 2.84 5.78
N LEU A 105 20.90 3.70 4.77
CA LEU A 105 20.02 4.87 4.89
C LEU A 105 18.59 4.50 5.30
N ARG A 106 18.07 3.36 4.83
CA ARG A 106 16.72 2.90 5.19
C ARG A 106 16.64 2.47 6.65
N LEU A 107 17.63 1.70 7.12
CA LEU A 107 17.72 1.37 8.54
C LEU A 107 17.87 2.64 9.36
N HIS A 108 18.81 3.52 8.97
CA HIS A 108 19.07 4.81 9.61
C HIS A 108 17.82 5.66 9.80
N ARG A 109 16.97 5.80 8.76
CA ARG A 109 15.69 6.51 8.86
C ARG A 109 14.69 5.89 9.84
N ALA A 110 14.80 4.59 10.11
CA ALA A 110 13.97 3.88 11.08
C ALA A 110 14.53 3.96 12.52
N MET A 111 15.80 4.32 12.73
CA MET A 111 16.39 4.40 14.07
C MET A 111 15.64 5.38 15.00
N PRO A 112 15.28 6.61 14.55
CA PRO A 112 14.52 7.55 15.38
C PRO A 112 13.14 7.01 15.76
N PHE A 113 12.50 6.22 14.89
CA PHE A 113 11.22 5.58 15.22
C PHE A 113 11.38 4.66 16.43
N VAL A 114 12.41 3.81 16.44
CA VAL A 114 12.69 2.89 17.56
C VAL A 114 12.98 3.66 18.84
N ALA A 115 13.85 4.68 18.78
CA ALA A 115 14.18 5.50 19.94
C ALA A 115 12.94 6.16 20.56
N ARG A 116 12.13 6.84 19.74
CA ARG A 116 10.89 7.50 20.17
C ARG A 116 9.83 6.50 20.63
N PHE A 117 9.77 5.31 20.03
CA PHE A 117 8.87 4.25 20.46
C PHE A 117 9.23 3.74 21.87
N LEU A 118 10.51 3.41 22.11
CA LEU A 118 10.99 2.95 23.42
C LEU A 118 10.81 4.02 24.51
N GLU A 119 11.08 5.28 24.19
CA GLU A 119 10.85 6.41 25.11
C GLU A 119 9.38 6.54 25.50
N ARG A 120 8.46 6.40 24.53
CA ARG A 120 7.02 6.44 24.79
C ARG A 120 6.51 5.23 25.56
N VAL A 121 7.06 4.04 25.32
CA VAL A 121 6.77 2.84 26.11
C VAL A 121 7.24 3.02 27.55
N HIS A 122 8.43 3.59 27.75
CA HIS A 122 8.98 3.87 29.08
C HIS A 122 8.07 4.83 29.86
N ALA A 123 7.58 5.90 29.21
CA ALA A 123 6.71 6.91 29.81
C ALA A 123 5.23 6.51 29.97
N ALA A 124 4.76 5.44 29.31
CA ALA A 124 3.37 5.00 29.37
C ALA A 124 2.99 4.37 30.72
N GLY A 125 1.70 4.42 31.07
CA GLY A 125 1.17 3.72 32.24
C GLY A 125 1.19 2.20 32.06
N GLU A 126 1.22 1.44 33.17
CA GLU A 126 1.35 -0.03 33.13
C GLU A 126 0.32 -0.71 32.22
N ASN A 127 -0.95 -0.26 32.26
CA ASN A 127 -2.04 -0.87 31.49
C ASN A 127 -2.38 -0.13 30.19
N ASP A 128 -1.56 0.85 29.79
CA ASP A 128 -1.83 1.63 28.59
C ASP A 128 -1.66 0.78 27.33
N ALA A 129 -2.63 0.87 26.40
CA ALA A 129 -2.49 0.29 25.07
C ALA A 129 -1.44 1.05 24.26
N LEU A 130 -0.46 0.34 23.71
CA LEU A 130 0.68 0.97 23.02
C LEU A 130 0.36 1.41 21.59
N LYS A 131 -0.82 1.11 21.05
CA LYS A 131 -1.27 1.54 19.72
C LYS A 131 -1.06 3.03 19.46
N LYS A 132 -1.51 3.89 20.39
CA LYS A 132 -1.39 5.35 20.23
C LYS A 132 0.08 5.77 20.27
N HIS A 133 0.85 5.22 21.21
CA HIS A 133 2.27 5.47 21.38
C HIS A 133 3.08 5.09 20.14
N GLY A 134 2.85 3.89 19.57
CA GLY A 134 3.48 3.42 18.34
C GLY A 134 3.09 4.24 17.12
N LYS A 135 1.80 4.59 16.96
CA LYS A 135 1.35 5.41 15.83
C LYS A 135 1.96 6.81 15.85
N GLU A 136 2.00 7.45 17.01
CA GLU A 136 2.59 8.78 17.15
C GLU A 136 4.11 8.78 16.94
N ALA A 137 4.82 7.75 17.45
CA ALA A 137 6.24 7.58 17.17
C ALA A 137 6.50 7.47 15.66
N TYR A 138 5.70 6.64 14.97
CA TYR A 138 5.81 6.43 13.52
C TYR A 138 5.52 7.70 12.71
N ASP A 139 4.42 8.39 13.02
CA ASP A 139 3.99 9.59 12.31
C ASP A 139 5.00 10.73 12.43
N GLN A 140 5.69 10.83 13.56
CA GLN A 140 6.69 11.87 13.82
C GLN A 140 8.03 11.62 13.14
N THR A 141 8.33 10.38 12.73
CA THR A 141 9.68 9.97 12.33
C THR A 141 9.70 9.35 10.94
N LEU A 142 9.20 8.12 10.81
CA LEU A 142 9.40 7.28 9.65
C LEU A 142 8.32 7.47 8.57
N ALA A 143 7.12 7.91 8.95
CA ALA A 143 5.98 8.04 8.03
C ALA A 143 6.26 8.93 6.80
N GLN A 144 7.06 9.98 6.96
CA GLN A 144 7.43 10.88 5.88
C GLN A 144 8.20 10.20 4.74
N TYR A 145 8.92 9.12 5.04
CA TYR A 145 9.71 8.36 4.07
C TYR A 145 8.95 7.19 3.44
N HIS A 146 7.75 6.89 3.94
CA HIS A 146 6.94 5.76 3.50
C HIS A 146 5.84 6.18 2.52
N PRO A 147 5.58 5.41 1.45
CA PRO A 147 4.41 5.57 0.59
C PRO A 147 3.10 5.37 1.36
N TRP A 148 2.00 5.82 0.76
CA TRP A 148 0.66 5.71 1.36
C TRP A 148 0.32 4.29 1.80
N LEU A 149 0.62 3.28 0.98
CA LEU A 149 0.32 1.88 1.28
C LEU A 149 1.05 1.41 2.55
N ILE A 150 2.35 1.69 2.66
CA ILE A 150 3.14 1.34 3.85
C ILE A 150 2.62 2.08 5.09
N ARG A 151 2.21 3.36 4.96
CA ARG A 151 1.57 4.09 6.07
C ARG A 151 0.26 3.44 6.54
N LYS A 152 -0.51 2.84 5.62
CA LYS A 152 -1.73 2.09 5.96
C LYS A 152 -1.40 0.75 6.62
N ALA A 153 -0.43 0.00 6.09
CA ALA A 153 0.03 -1.26 6.67
C ALA A 153 0.53 -1.06 8.11
N VAL A 154 1.42 -0.08 8.33
CA VAL A 154 1.87 0.28 9.69
C VAL A 154 0.70 0.75 10.55
N GLY A 155 -0.23 1.52 9.97
CA GLY A 155 -1.45 1.95 10.63
C GLY A 155 -2.32 0.81 11.13
N LEU A 156 -2.32 -0.35 10.46
CA LEU A 156 -2.97 -1.58 10.91
C LEU A 156 -2.11 -2.33 11.94
N ALA A 157 -0.80 -2.48 11.69
CA ALA A 157 0.13 -3.18 12.57
C ALA A 157 0.12 -2.59 13.99
N VAL A 158 0.10 -1.26 14.13
CA VAL A 158 0.05 -0.63 15.47
C VAL A 158 -1.20 -0.98 16.27
N TYR A 159 -2.29 -1.46 15.66
CA TYR A 159 -3.47 -1.94 16.40
C TYR A 159 -3.21 -3.27 17.11
N SER A 160 -2.23 -4.06 16.65
CA SER A 160 -1.84 -5.32 17.29
C SER A 160 -0.85 -5.13 18.42
N LEU A 161 -0.39 -3.89 18.67
CA LEU A 161 0.54 -3.63 19.76
C LEU A 161 -0.10 -3.98 21.11
N PRO A 162 0.63 -4.69 21.98
CA PRO A 162 0.13 -5.07 23.30
C PRO A 162 0.00 -3.85 24.24
N THR A 163 -0.49 -4.08 25.45
CA THR A 163 -0.35 -3.11 26.55
C THR A 163 1.11 -3.01 26.99
N ARG A 164 1.49 -1.93 27.69
CA ARG A 164 2.85 -1.79 28.23
C ARG A 164 3.26 -2.98 29.11
N LYS A 165 2.40 -3.41 30.03
CA LYS A 165 2.63 -4.59 30.87
C LYS A 165 2.89 -5.85 30.05
N ASN A 166 2.06 -6.12 29.05
CA ASN A 166 2.21 -7.30 28.20
C ASN A 166 3.48 -7.22 27.35
N LEU A 167 3.85 -6.02 26.87
CA LEU A 167 5.13 -5.83 26.20
C LEU A 167 6.30 -6.16 27.12
N LEU A 168 6.29 -5.66 28.35
CA LEU A 168 7.32 -5.96 29.35
C LEU A 168 7.38 -7.46 29.67
N ASN A 169 6.23 -8.14 29.77
CA ASN A 169 6.20 -9.60 29.92
C ASN A 169 6.89 -10.32 28.75
N ILE A 170 6.64 -9.86 27.52
CA ILE A 170 7.23 -10.44 26.31
C ILE A 170 8.75 -10.25 26.28
N ILE A 171 9.26 -9.05 26.64
CA ILE A 171 10.67 -8.70 26.46
C ILE A 171 11.55 -8.90 27.71
N ALA A 172 10.95 -8.99 28.90
CA ALA A 172 11.64 -9.06 30.18
C ALA A 172 11.22 -10.26 31.05
N GLY A 173 10.24 -11.05 30.60
CA GLY A 173 9.60 -12.11 31.38
C GLY A 173 8.59 -11.55 32.39
N GLU A 174 7.96 -12.40 33.20
CA GLU A 174 6.83 -12.02 34.09
C GLU A 174 7.25 -11.46 35.45
N THR A 175 8.55 -11.25 35.70
CA THR A 175 9.05 -10.85 37.03
C THR A 175 9.14 -9.33 37.18
N SER A 176 8.61 -8.81 38.30
CA SER A 176 8.62 -7.37 38.59
C SER A 176 10.03 -6.78 38.64
N GLU A 177 11.02 -7.54 39.13
CA GLU A 177 12.42 -7.10 39.19
C GLU A 177 13.02 -6.88 37.80
N ARG A 178 12.73 -7.78 36.83
CA ARG A 178 13.20 -7.61 35.45
C ARG A 178 12.49 -6.47 34.74
N HIS A 179 11.21 -6.25 35.04
CA HIS A 179 10.48 -5.08 34.50
C HIS A 179 11.12 -3.77 34.95
N GLU A 180 11.45 -3.65 36.25
CA GLU A 180 12.11 -2.47 36.80
C GLU A 180 13.52 -2.28 36.23
N TYR A 181 14.28 -3.37 36.08
CA TYR A 181 15.60 -3.33 35.42
C TYR A 181 15.51 -2.84 33.98
N VAL A 182 14.65 -3.44 33.15
CA VAL A 182 14.47 -3.05 31.74
C VAL A 182 13.99 -1.60 31.64
N ALA A 183 13.09 -1.17 32.53
CA ALA A 183 12.66 0.22 32.60
C ALA A 183 13.81 1.17 32.96
N GLY A 184 14.73 0.77 33.84
CA GLY A 184 15.92 1.55 34.20
C GLY A 184 16.98 1.62 33.09
N VAL A 185 17.12 0.57 32.28
CA VAL A 185 18.08 0.51 31.16
C VAL A 185 17.57 1.25 29.92
N ALA A 186 16.25 1.28 29.69
CA ALA A 186 15.64 1.84 28.48
C ALA A 186 16.07 3.30 28.16
N PRO A 187 16.13 4.26 29.11
CA PRO A 187 16.61 5.62 28.82
C PRO A 187 18.05 5.65 28.28
N THR A 188 18.93 4.78 28.78
CA THR A 188 20.31 4.67 28.31
C THR A 188 20.35 4.12 26.88
N VAL A 189 19.52 3.13 26.56
CA VAL A 189 19.38 2.60 25.19
C VAL A 189 18.88 3.68 24.22
N VAL A 190 17.85 4.44 24.61
CA VAL A 190 17.34 5.57 23.80
C VAL A 190 18.43 6.60 23.55
N SER A 191 19.17 6.99 24.59
CA SER A 191 20.30 7.91 24.47
C SER A 191 21.38 7.40 23.52
N ARG A 192 21.69 6.09 23.56
CA ARG A 192 22.66 5.47 22.64
C ARG A 192 22.14 5.37 21.20
N LEU A 193 20.87 5.07 20.99
CA LEU A 193 20.24 5.11 19.65
C LEU A 193 20.34 6.51 19.05
N ASP A 194 19.97 7.54 19.81
CA ASP A 194 20.05 8.93 19.36
C ASP A 194 21.52 9.32 19.04
N ALA A 195 22.49 8.92 19.87
CA ALA A 195 23.90 9.22 19.61
C ALA A 195 24.46 8.53 18.35
N VAL A 196 24.10 7.27 18.11
CA VAL A 196 24.46 6.56 16.87
C VAL A 196 23.80 7.23 15.66
N PHE A 197 22.52 7.56 15.76
CA PHE A 197 21.79 8.28 14.72
C PHE A 197 22.46 9.61 14.39
N GLU A 198 22.75 10.47 15.36
CA GLU A 198 23.36 11.77 15.10
C GLU A 198 24.73 11.65 14.40
N LYS A 199 25.57 10.69 14.81
CA LYS A 199 26.87 10.48 14.17
C LYS A 199 26.72 10.06 12.69
N VAL A 200 25.82 9.11 12.40
CA VAL A 200 25.54 8.69 11.00
C VAL A 200 24.83 9.79 10.21
N GLN A 201 23.95 10.55 10.84
CA GLN A 201 23.20 11.65 10.22
C GLN A 201 24.13 12.77 9.74
N VAL A 202 25.13 13.15 10.55
CA VAL A 202 26.15 14.13 10.16
C VAL A 202 26.93 13.64 8.95
N LEU A 203 27.41 12.39 8.95
CA LEU A 203 28.15 11.81 7.82
C LEU A 203 27.35 11.83 6.52
N TYR A 204 26.08 11.40 6.57
CA TYR A 204 25.21 11.41 5.39
C TYR A 204 24.89 12.82 4.91
N SER A 205 24.76 13.78 5.84
CA SER A 205 24.54 15.18 5.50
C SER A 205 25.76 15.80 4.80
N GLU A 206 26.97 15.60 5.34
CA GLU A 206 28.22 16.13 4.77
C GLU A 206 28.50 15.59 3.36
N LYS A 207 28.12 14.33 3.10
CA LYS A 207 28.29 13.67 1.80
C LYS A 207 27.09 13.82 0.86
N SER A 208 26.07 14.61 1.25
CA SER A 208 24.83 14.83 0.47
C SER A 208 24.07 13.53 0.10
N LEU A 209 24.06 12.55 1.02
CA LEU A 209 23.43 11.24 0.83
C LEU A 209 22.03 11.12 1.46
N LEU A 210 21.52 12.17 2.11
CA LEU A 210 20.21 12.14 2.77
C LEU A 210 19.04 12.04 1.79
N ASP A 211 19.20 12.61 0.59
CA ASP A 211 18.16 12.70 -0.45
C ASP A 211 18.35 11.68 -1.58
N LEU A 212 19.09 10.59 -1.32
CA LEU A 212 19.23 9.52 -2.30
C LEU A 212 17.86 9.08 -2.81
N PRO A 213 17.62 9.11 -4.15
CA PRO A 213 16.29 8.93 -4.71
C PRO A 213 15.66 7.63 -4.23
N TRP A 214 14.40 7.73 -3.82
CA TRP A 214 13.65 6.59 -3.35
C TRP A 214 13.37 5.66 -4.53
N ASN A 215 14.03 4.50 -4.55
CA ASN A 215 13.68 3.41 -5.44
C ASN A 215 12.78 2.43 -4.66
N PRO A 216 11.46 2.36 -4.96
CA PRO A 216 10.56 1.39 -4.35
C PRO A 216 10.99 -0.08 -4.55
N PHE A 217 11.81 -0.34 -5.57
CA PHE A 217 11.95 -1.67 -6.19
C PHE A 217 13.17 -2.49 -5.76
N THR A 218 13.99 -2.04 -4.81
CA THR A 218 15.15 -2.85 -4.34
C THR A 218 14.78 -3.86 -3.23
N PHE A 219 13.56 -4.39 -3.22
CA PHE A 219 13.33 -5.68 -2.58
C PHE A 219 13.88 -6.72 -3.55
N VAL A 220 15.06 -7.24 -3.20
CA VAL A 220 15.93 -8.02 -4.10
C VAL A 220 15.18 -9.22 -4.69
N SER A 221 15.07 -9.22 -6.00
CA SER A 221 14.80 -10.38 -6.84
C SER A 221 16.01 -11.30 -6.87
N ASP A 222 16.24 -12.10 -5.82
CA ASP A 222 16.97 -13.38 -5.90
C ASP A 222 17.22 -13.91 -4.48
N GLN A 223 16.42 -14.89 -4.04
CA GLN A 223 16.87 -16.15 -3.45
C GLN A 223 15.67 -16.94 -2.92
N ARG A 224 15.64 -18.22 -3.30
CA ARG A 224 14.65 -19.22 -2.89
C ARG A 224 14.56 -19.29 -1.37
N MET A 225 13.44 -18.88 -0.78
CA MET A 225 13.12 -19.17 0.62
C MET A 225 12.69 -20.63 0.75
N THR A 226 13.53 -21.47 1.35
CA THR A 226 13.09 -22.67 2.05
C THR A 226 12.92 -22.30 3.52
N MET A 227 11.66 -22.16 3.96
CA MET A 227 11.33 -21.99 5.37
C MET A 227 11.36 -23.37 6.04
N ASP A 228 12.38 -23.64 6.84
CA ASP A 228 12.33 -24.66 7.89
C ASP A 228 12.30 -23.91 9.23
N GLY A 229 11.18 -24.02 9.94
CA GLY A 229 10.95 -23.37 11.23
C GLY A 229 9.51 -23.58 11.68
N ASP A 230 9.31 -24.59 12.52
CA ASP A 230 8.05 -25.10 13.05
C ASP A 230 7.07 -23.99 13.52
N ASN A 231 5.93 -23.91 12.86
CA ASN A 231 4.74 -23.21 13.36
C ASN A 231 3.53 -24.10 13.11
N ASP A 232 2.90 -24.59 14.17
CA ASP A 232 1.78 -25.56 14.17
C ASP A 232 0.44 -24.98 13.64
N SER A 233 0.50 -24.01 12.74
CA SER A 233 -0.63 -23.63 11.88
C SER A 233 -0.37 -24.21 10.50
N PRO A 234 -1.27 -25.05 9.94
CA PRO A 234 -1.03 -25.63 8.62
C PRO A 234 -0.76 -24.50 7.62
N PRO A 235 0.32 -24.58 6.82
CA PRO A 235 0.63 -23.57 5.84
C PRO A 235 -0.60 -23.36 4.94
N ILE A 236 -0.94 -22.09 4.69
CA ILE A 236 -2.06 -21.72 3.84
C ILE A 236 -1.92 -22.47 2.52
N SER A 237 -2.96 -23.21 2.14
CA SER A 237 -2.91 -24.03 0.92
C SER A 237 -2.72 -23.14 -0.30
N ASP A 238 -2.12 -23.68 -1.36
CA ASP A 238 -1.92 -22.93 -2.60
C ASP A 238 -3.25 -22.45 -3.20
N GLN A 239 -4.33 -23.21 -3.00
CA GLN A 239 -5.67 -22.81 -3.41
C GLN A 239 -6.19 -21.59 -2.64
N GLU A 240 -5.89 -21.52 -1.34
CA GLU A 240 -6.27 -20.38 -0.51
C GLU A 240 -5.40 -19.14 -0.80
N LYS A 241 -4.11 -19.32 -1.11
CA LYS A 241 -3.25 -18.24 -1.61
C LYS A 241 -3.79 -17.64 -2.91
N VAL A 242 -4.19 -18.49 -3.87
CA VAL A 242 -4.80 -18.06 -5.13
C VAL A 242 -6.12 -17.33 -4.90
N ARG A 243 -6.93 -17.77 -3.93
CA ARG A 243 -8.19 -17.10 -3.55
C ARG A 243 -7.94 -15.70 -3.03
N ILE A 244 -7.00 -15.54 -2.10
CA ILE A 244 -6.63 -14.24 -1.51
C ILE A 244 -6.04 -13.31 -2.58
N ALA A 245 -5.17 -13.85 -3.44
CA ALA A 245 -4.57 -13.11 -4.55
C ALA A 245 -5.62 -12.62 -5.56
N SER A 246 -6.59 -13.47 -5.89
CA SER A 246 -7.73 -13.11 -6.73
C SER A 246 -8.54 -11.97 -6.13
N ASP A 247 -8.77 -12.00 -4.82
CA ASP A 247 -9.50 -10.96 -4.10
C ASP A 247 -8.78 -9.61 -4.17
N PHE A 248 -7.45 -9.59 -3.97
CA PHE A 248 -6.66 -8.36 -4.11
C PHE A 248 -6.70 -7.79 -5.54
N ILE A 249 -6.61 -8.64 -6.55
CA ILE A 249 -6.65 -8.22 -7.95
C ILE A 249 -8.01 -7.62 -8.33
N GLN A 250 -9.10 -8.24 -7.88
CA GLN A 250 -10.45 -7.74 -8.18
C GLN A 250 -10.75 -6.38 -7.54
N HIS A 251 -10.12 -6.07 -6.41
CA HIS A 251 -10.30 -4.81 -5.70
C HIS A 251 -9.22 -3.77 -6.01
N ALA A 252 -8.36 -4.03 -7.01
CA ALA A 252 -7.33 -3.08 -7.41
C ALA A 252 -7.94 -1.74 -7.88
N PRO A 253 -7.46 -0.59 -7.38
CA PRO A 253 -7.95 0.70 -7.85
C PRO A 253 -7.77 0.86 -9.37
N PRO A 254 -8.68 1.57 -10.06
CA PRO A 254 -8.52 1.86 -11.48
C PRO A 254 -7.19 2.58 -11.74
N GLY A 255 -6.39 2.07 -12.67
CA GLY A 255 -5.07 2.63 -13.00
C GLY A 255 -3.91 2.06 -12.17
N GLU A 256 -4.17 1.34 -11.08
CA GLU A 256 -3.14 0.76 -10.19
C GLU A 256 -3.04 -0.78 -10.31
N PHE A 257 -3.65 -1.36 -11.36
CA PHE A 257 -3.68 -2.81 -11.54
C PHE A 257 -2.29 -3.44 -11.61
N ASN A 258 -1.35 -2.81 -12.33
CA ASN A 258 -0.02 -3.39 -12.53
C ASN A 258 0.77 -3.42 -11.22
N GLU A 259 0.62 -2.37 -10.43
CA GLU A 259 1.20 -2.21 -9.11
C GLU A 259 0.66 -3.29 -8.16
N VAL A 260 -0.66 -3.42 -8.06
CA VAL A 260 -1.31 -4.46 -7.23
C VAL A 260 -0.93 -5.86 -7.69
N PHE A 261 -0.93 -6.12 -8.99
CA PHE A 261 -0.57 -7.43 -9.53
C PHE A 261 0.88 -7.80 -9.21
N ASN A 262 1.80 -6.84 -9.30
CA ASN A 262 3.21 -7.05 -8.96
C ASN A 262 3.41 -7.28 -7.45
N ASP A 263 2.70 -6.53 -6.61
CA ASP A 263 2.73 -6.73 -5.14
C ASP A 263 2.23 -8.13 -4.77
N VAL A 264 1.11 -8.56 -5.36
CA VAL A 264 0.54 -9.90 -5.16
C VAL A 264 1.50 -11.00 -5.65
N ARG A 265 2.18 -10.77 -6.78
CA ARG A 265 3.19 -11.69 -7.33
C ARG A 265 4.35 -11.89 -6.37
N ILE A 266 4.87 -10.82 -5.78
CA ILE A 266 5.95 -10.86 -4.77
C ILE A 266 5.48 -11.61 -3.52
N LEU A 267 4.25 -11.35 -3.06
CA LEU A 267 3.70 -11.99 -1.86
C LEU A 267 3.48 -13.51 -2.01
N ILE A 268 3.05 -13.97 -3.19
CA ILE A 268 2.85 -15.41 -3.43
C ILE A 268 4.17 -16.13 -3.73
N ASN A 269 5.11 -15.45 -4.39
CA ASN A 269 6.43 -15.98 -4.77
C ASN A 269 6.35 -17.32 -5.54
N ASN A 270 5.30 -17.49 -6.35
CA ASN A 270 5.09 -18.66 -7.23
C ASN A 270 4.35 -18.23 -8.50
N ASP A 271 5.12 -17.86 -9.52
CA ASP A 271 4.60 -17.34 -10.79
C ASP A 271 3.73 -18.33 -11.55
N ALA A 272 4.02 -19.64 -11.46
CA ALA A 272 3.22 -20.67 -12.10
C ALA A 272 1.82 -20.74 -11.48
N LEU A 273 1.76 -20.76 -10.15
CA LEU A 273 0.51 -20.77 -9.39
C LEU A 273 -0.31 -19.50 -9.62
N LEU A 274 0.33 -18.33 -9.64
CA LEU A 274 -0.34 -17.06 -9.90
C LEU A 274 -0.90 -17.02 -11.33
N LYS A 275 -0.07 -17.32 -12.33
CA LYS A 275 -0.46 -17.20 -13.75
C LYS A 275 -1.67 -18.08 -14.10
N GLU A 276 -1.72 -19.30 -13.59
CA GLU A 276 -2.87 -20.18 -13.80
C GLU A 276 -4.06 -19.76 -12.91
N GLY A 277 -3.80 -19.54 -11.62
CA GLY A 277 -4.82 -19.36 -10.59
C GLY A 277 -5.60 -18.05 -10.64
N VAL A 278 -4.97 -16.93 -11.05
CA VAL A 278 -5.63 -15.60 -11.05
C VAL A 278 -6.06 -15.12 -12.44
N SER A 279 -5.79 -15.89 -13.49
CA SER A 279 -6.11 -15.51 -14.88
C SER A 279 -7.58 -15.11 -15.07
N ALA A 280 -8.49 -15.89 -14.48
CA ALA A 280 -9.93 -15.60 -14.49
C ALA A 280 -10.28 -14.30 -13.74
N SER A 281 -9.60 -14.05 -12.62
CA SER A 281 -9.80 -12.85 -11.79
C SER A 281 -9.33 -11.58 -12.51
N ILE A 282 -8.23 -11.66 -13.26
CA ILE A 282 -7.77 -10.56 -14.12
C ILE A 282 -8.77 -10.31 -15.25
N ALA A 283 -9.27 -11.37 -15.89
CA ALA A 283 -10.27 -11.23 -16.93
C ALA A 283 -11.54 -10.56 -16.40
N GLN A 284 -12.00 -10.97 -15.21
CA GLN A 284 -13.15 -10.37 -14.54
C GLN A 284 -12.90 -8.89 -14.20
N TYR A 285 -11.75 -8.56 -13.62
CA TYR A 285 -11.36 -7.19 -13.34
C TYR A 285 -11.39 -6.32 -14.61
N ASN A 286 -10.78 -6.80 -15.70
CA ASN A 286 -10.72 -6.04 -16.95
C ASN A 286 -12.10 -5.77 -17.55
N LYS A 287 -13.05 -6.70 -17.39
CA LYS A 287 -14.45 -6.52 -17.82
C LYS A 287 -15.21 -5.54 -16.93
N GLU A 288 -15.04 -5.65 -15.61
CA GLU A 288 -15.71 -4.77 -14.64
C GLU A 288 -15.22 -3.32 -14.72
N GLN A 289 -13.94 -3.13 -14.99
CA GLN A 289 -13.32 -1.81 -15.17
C GLN A 289 -13.46 -1.26 -16.60
N LEU A 290 -14.10 -2.00 -17.51
CA LEU A 290 -14.31 -1.62 -18.90
C LEU A 290 -13.02 -1.15 -19.59
N ILE A 291 -11.96 -1.96 -19.50
CA ILE A 291 -10.64 -1.57 -19.99
C ILE A 291 -10.66 -1.39 -21.52
N PRO A 292 -10.12 -0.28 -22.05
CA PRO A 292 -9.98 -0.07 -23.49
C PRO A 292 -8.82 -0.89 -24.05
N VAL A 293 -9.07 -1.56 -25.18
CA VAL A 293 -8.08 -2.33 -25.94
C VAL A 293 -8.07 -1.85 -27.39
N LYS A 294 -6.89 -1.56 -27.92
CA LYS A 294 -6.73 -1.14 -29.32
C LYS A 294 -6.90 -2.33 -30.25
N VAL A 295 -7.85 -2.23 -31.19
CA VAL A 295 -8.11 -3.24 -32.22
C VAL A 295 -7.45 -2.79 -33.51
N GLN A 296 -6.30 -3.39 -33.86
CA GLN A 296 -5.52 -3.02 -35.06
C GLN A 296 -5.26 -1.51 -35.16
N ASP A 297 -5.57 -0.90 -36.30
CA ASP A 297 -5.41 0.53 -36.59
C ASP A 297 -6.69 1.35 -36.32
N ALA A 298 -7.65 0.81 -35.56
CA ALA A 298 -8.84 1.55 -35.18
C ALA A 298 -8.46 2.81 -34.37
N GLU A 299 -9.06 3.94 -34.74
CA GLU A 299 -8.85 5.23 -34.05
C GLU A 299 -9.42 5.22 -32.63
N ILE A 300 -10.54 4.52 -32.44
CA ILE A 300 -11.20 4.41 -31.15
C ILE A 300 -11.01 2.99 -30.61
N PRO A 301 -10.48 2.81 -29.38
CA PRO A 301 -10.31 1.49 -28.80
C PRO A 301 -11.66 0.83 -28.47
N SER A 302 -11.68 -0.49 -28.45
CA SER A 302 -12.84 -1.28 -28.03
C SER A 302 -12.79 -1.51 -26.52
N LEU A 303 -13.93 -1.40 -25.83
CA LEU A 303 -14.01 -1.75 -24.41
C LEU A 303 -14.18 -3.26 -24.23
N ILE A 304 -13.61 -3.79 -23.16
CA ILE A 304 -13.80 -5.19 -22.76
C ILE A 304 -14.89 -5.26 -21.69
N SER A 305 -15.92 -6.08 -21.92
CA SER A 305 -17.06 -6.22 -21.03
C SER A 305 -17.66 -7.62 -21.12
N ASP A 306 -18.58 -7.95 -20.21
CA ASP A 306 -19.36 -9.19 -20.33
C ASP A 306 -20.31 -9.19 -21.55
N TYR A 307 -20.58 -8.02 -22.13
CA TYR A 307 -21.55 -7.87 -23.22
C TYR A 307 -20.96 -8.15 -24.60
N ASN A 308 -19.65 -7.95 -24.76
CA ASN A 308 -18.95 -8.31 -25.99
C ASN A 308 -18.15 -9.62 -25.88
N ASP A 309 -18.25 -10.36 -24.77
CA ASP A 309 -17.65 -11.67 -24.61
C ASP A 309 -18.47 -12.74 -25.35
N ILE A 310 -17.87 -13.38 -26.35
CA ILE A 310 -18.47 -14.49 -27.11
C ILE A 310 -18.00 -15.86 -26.62
N GLY A 311 -17.30 -15.90 -25.49
CA GLY A 311 -16.74 -17.09 -24.89
C GLY A 311 -15.36 -17.45 -25.42
N GLY A 312 -14.64 -18.29 -24.68
CA GLY A 312 -13.29 -18.74 -25.04
C GLY A 312 -12.24 -17.61 -25.03
N GLY A 313 -12.48 -16.55 -24.26
CA GLY A 313 -11.60 -15.38 -24.18
C GLY A 313 -11.61 -14.52 -25.44
N ARG A 314 -12.67 -14.61 -26.25
CA ARG A 314 -12.85 -13.83 -27.47
C ARG A 314 -13.91 -12.76 -27.25
N PHE A 315 -13.62 -11.58 -27.76
CA PHE A 315 -14.48 -10.41 -27.71
C PHE A 315 -14.76 -9.91 -29.13
N TYR A 316 -15.88 -9.24 -29.35
CA TYR A 316 -16.16 -8.58 -30.62
C TYR A 316 -16.16 -7.05 -30.49
N ASP A 317 -15.77 -6.40 -31.58
CA ASP A 317 -15.94 -4.96 -31.80
C ASP A 317 -16.85 -4.75 -33.02
N PRO A 318 -18.09 -4.25 -32.81
CA PRO A 318 -19.01 -3.97 -33.91
C PRO A 318 -18.50 -2.93 -34.91
N ARG A 319 -17.64 -1.99 -34.49
CA ARG A 319 -17.13 -0.93 -35.37
C ARG A 319 -16.15 -1.46 -36.38
N SER A 320 -15.15 -2.20 -35.91
CA SER A 320 -14.18 -2.84 -36.78
C SER A 320 -14.77 -4.06 -37.50
N LYS A 321 -15.92 -4.58 -37.05
CA LYS A 321 -16.52 -5.86 -37.51
C LYS A 321 -15.55 -7.02 -37.35
N LEU A 322 -14.78 -6.99 -36.26
CA LEU A 322 -13.80 -8.01 -35.93
C LEU A 322 -14.12 -8.61 -34.57
N SER A 323 -13.67 -9.83 -34.38
CA SER A 323 -13.56 -10.48 -33.09
C SER A 323 -12.10 -10.80 -32.82
N PHE A 324 -11.67 -10.70 -31.58
CA PHE A 324 -10.28 -10.81 -31.17
C PHE A 324 -10.18 -11.49 -29.80
N LYS A 325 -9.07 -12.16 -29.54
CA LYS A 325 -8.68 -12.59 -28.19
C LYS A 325 -7.99 -11.46 -27.46
N VAL A 326 -8.06 -11.47 -26.13
CA VAL A 326 -7.38 -10.48 -25.29
C VAL A 326 -6.34 -11.18 -24.43
N ASP A 327 -5.09 -10.72 -24.52
CA ASP A 327 -4.10 -10.99 -23.47
C ASP A 327 -4.44 -10.06 -22.30
N HIS A 328 -5.19 -10.58 -21.32
CA HIS A 328 -5.68 -9.80 -20.19
C HIS A 328 -4.57 -9.22 -19.30
N LEU A 329 -3.36 -9.78 -19.34
CA LEU A 329 -2.21 -9.28 -18.60
C LEU A 329 -1.57 -8.10 -19.33
N ARG A 330 -1.37 -8.22 -20.64
CA ARG A 330 -0.80 -7.14 -21.47
C ARG A 330 -1.82 -6.07 -21.88
N LYS A 331 -3.11 -6.38 -21.79
CA LYS A 331 -4.23 -5.57 -22.28
C LYS A 331 -4.14 -5.32 -23.79
N GLU A 332 -3.75 -6.37 -24.53
CA GLU A 332 -3.54 -6.33 -25.97
C GLU A 332 -4.53 -7.27 -26.70
N ALA A 333 -5.03 -6.82 -27.85
CA ALA A 333 -5.85 -7.64 -28.73
C ALA A 333 -4.98 -8.49 -29.66
N MET A 334 -5.40 -9.73 -29.89
CA MET A 334 -4.72 -10.70 -30.75
C MET A 334 -5.74 -11.59 -31.49
N ASP A 335 -5.29 -12.40 -32.47
CA ASP A 335 -6.15 -13.38 -33.17
C ASP A 335 -7.46 -12.78 -33.73
N PHE A 336 -7.31 -11.83 -34.65
CA PHE A 336 -8.42 -11.12 -35.30
C PHE A 336 -9.15 -12.02 -36.32
N GLN A 337 -10.48 -12.07 -36.24
CA GLN A 337 -11.36 -12.81 -37.15
C GLN A 337 -12.55 -11.94 -37.51
N GLY A 338 -13.13 -12.13 -38.70
CA GLY A 338 -14.35 -11.41 -39.09
C GLY A 338 -15.51 -11.71 -38.15
N TRP A 339 -16.26 -10.69 -37.78
CA TRP A 339 -17.47 -10.80 -36.98
C TRP A 339 -18.59 -9.95 -37.58
N SER A 340 -19.82 -10.45 -37.53
CA SER A 340 -20.99 -9.75 -38.05
C SER A 340 -22.12 -9.78 -37.02
N ALA A 341 -22.71 -8.61 -36.75
CA ALA A 341 -23.90 -8.47 -35.93
C ALA A 341 -25.16 -9.04 -36.59
N ASP A 342 -26.23 -9.18 -35.81
CA ASP A 342 -27.56 -9.49 -36.34
C ASP A 342 -28.05 -8.33 -37.22
N SER A 343 -28.38 -8.65 -38.47
CA SER A 343 -28.83 -7.69 -39.48
C SER A 343 -30.11 -6.95 -39.09
N LYS A 344 -30.89 -7.47 -38.14
CA LYS A 344 -32.14 -6.85 -37.67
C LYS A 344 -31.94 -5.64 -36.76
N VAL A 345 -30.82 -5.57 -36.04
CA VAL A 345 -30.57 -4.54 -35.01
C VAL A 345 -29.35 -3.68 -35.30
N GLU A 346 -28.54 -4.06 -36.29
CA GLU A 346 -27.30 -3.35 -36.63
C GLU A 346 -27.52 -1.88 -37.01
N SER A 347 -28.62 -1.59 -37.69
CA SER A 347 -28.97 -0.23 -38.12
C SER A 347 -29.24 0.69 -36.92
N TRP A 348 -30.05 0.22 -35.96
CA TRP A 348 -30.28 0.89 -34.68
C TRP A 348 -29.01 1.04 -33.83
N ARG A 349 -28.17 0.00 -33.79
CA ARG A 349 -26.92 -0.01 -33.04
C ARG A 349 -25.94 1.01 -33.59
N ALA A 350 -25.79 1.07 -34.92
CA ALA A 350 -24.91 2.02 -35.59
C ALA A 350 -25.35 3.47 -35.38
N ALA A 351 -26.66 3.76 -35.50
CA ALA A 351 -27.22 5.09 -35.25
C ALA A 351 -26.95 5.56 -33.80
N LEU A 352 -27.10 4.65 -32.82
CA LEU A 352 -26.82 4.96 -31.42
C LEU A 352 -25.32 5.17 -31.16
N GLU A 353 -24.46 4.37 -31.78
CA GLU A 353 -23.01 4.45 -31.60
C GLU A 353 -22.42 5.75 -32.15
N GLU A 354 -22.92 6.25 -33.28
CA GLU A 354 -22.50 7.55 -33.83
C GLU A 354 -22.82 8.69 -32.87
N GLU A 355 -24.05 8.76 -32.37
CA GLU A 355 -24.50 9.79 -31.43
C GLU A 355 -23.73 9.72 -30.10
N MET A 356 -23.54 8.51 -29.55
CA MET A 356 -22.79 8.32 -28.30
C MET A 356 -21.30 8.64 -28.45
N THR A 357 -20.71 8.39 -29.63
CA THR A 357 -19.32 8.77 -29.90
C THR A 357 -19.14 10.28 -29.84
N SER A 358 -20.07 11.04 -30.44
CA SER A 358 -20.06 12.51 -30.33
C SER A 358 -20.25 12.97 -28.89
N TYR A 359 -21.25 12.43 -28.19
CA TYR A 359 -21.54 12.76 -26.80
C TYR A 359 -20.32 12.57 -25.89
N VAL A 360 -19.66 11.42 -26.01
CA VAL A 360 -18.47 11.09 -25.20
C VAL A 360 -17.31 12.02 -25.51
N GLY A 361 -17.07 12.34 -26.79
CA GLY A 361 -16.03 13.28 -27.20
C GLY A 361 -16.21 14.69 -26.62
N ASP A 362 -17.45 15.14 -26.49
CA ASP A 362 -17.77 16.47 -25.94
C ASP A 362 -17.71 16.52 -24.40
N HIS A 363 -18.12 15.44 -23.72
CA HIS A 363 -18.29 15.43 -22.26
C HIS A 363 -17.06 14.89 -21.50
N TYR A 364 -16.22 14.06 -22.12
CA TYR A 364 -15.11 13.38 -21.45
C TYR A 364 -13.76 13.67 -22.12
N ARG A 365 -13.02 14.67 -21.62
CA ARG A 365 -11.67 15.00 -22.09
C ARG A 365 -10.63 13.98 -21.59
N GLY A 366 -9.88 13.34 -22.49
CA GLY A 366 -8.71 12.52 -22.16
C GLY A 366 -8.89 11.00 -22.18
N MET A 367 -10.04 10.48 -22.63
CA MET A 367 -10.35 9.04 -22.62
C MET A 367 -9.44 8.13 -23.47
N VAL A 368 -8.52 8.68 -24.26
CA VAL A 368 -7.56 7.88 -25.07
C VAL A 368 -6.24 7.63 -24.31
N SER A 369 -6.06 8.13 -23.09
CA SER A 369 -4.84 7.84 -22.31
C SER A 369 -5.09 7.89 -20.80
N GLY A 370 -5.19 6.71 -20.19
CA GLY A 370 -5.21 6.53 -18.73
C GLY A 370 -6.62 6.37 -18.18
N GLY A 371 -6.87 5.23 -17.54
CA GLY A 371 -8.22 4.76 -17.21
C GLY A 371 -9.06 5.76 -16.41
N ALA A 372 -10.24 6.07 -16.94
CA ALA A 372 -11.39 6.53 -16.19
C ALA A 372 -12.66 6.34 -17.06
N PHE A 373 -13.69 5.81 -16.42
CA PHE A 373 -15.00 5.44 -16.93
C PHE A 373 -15.59 6.35 -18.02
N GLY A 374 -16.05 5.74 -19.11
CA GLY A 374 -17.00 6.34 -20.04
C GLY A 374 -17.96 5.28 -20.61
N PRO A 375 -19.18 5.67 -20.99
CA PRO A 375 -20.22 4.75 -21.42
C PRO A 375 -20.00 4.34 -22.87
N SER A 376 -19.17 3.32 -23.13
CA SER A 376 -19.13 2.65 -24.44
C SER A 376 -19.44 1.15 -24.32
N ALA A 377 -20.44 0.83 -23.51
CA ALA A 377 -21.01 -0.51 -23.46
C ALA A 377 -22.55 -0.43 -23.37
N LEU A 378 -23.19 0.15 -24.39
CA LEU A 378 -24.59 -0.15 -24.71
C LEU A 378 -24.61 -1.11 -25.89
N ILE A 379 -24.31 -2.37 -25.60
CA ILE A 379 -24.58 -3.45 -26.52
C ILE A 379 -26.03 -3.84 -26.32
N MET A 380 -26.86 -3.56 -27.33
CA MET A 380 -28.23 -4.07 -27.39
C MET A 380 -28.21 -5.57 -27.69
N ASP A 381 -28.01 -6.38 -26.66
CA ASP A 381 -28.35 -7.81 -26.67
C ASP A 381 -29.46 -8.08 -25.64
N GLN A 382 -30.41 -8.94 -25.97
CA GLN A 382 -31.69 -9.09 -25.25
C GLN A 382 -31.53 -9.59 -23.81
N ASP A 383 -30.37 -10.11 -23.41
CA ASP A 383 -30.07 -10.52 -22.03
C ASP A 383 -29.44 -9.42 -21.15
N VAL A 384 -29.02 -8.28 -21.73
CA VAL A 384 -28.37 -7.15 -21.05
C VAL A 384 -29.32 -6.34 -20.16
N ALA A 385 -30.63 -6.42 -20.43
CA ALA A 385 -31.67 -5.70 -19.71
C ALA A 385 -31.87 -6.13 -18.24
N LYS A 386 -31.19 -7.18 -17.76
CA LYS A 386 -31.43 -7.73 -16.40
C LYS A 386 -30.48 -7.25 -15.31
N LYS A 387 -29.31 -6.67 -15.61
CA LYS A 387 -28.28 -6.44 -14.57
C LYS A 387 -27.42 -5.17 -14.71
N LEU A 388 -27.92 -4.07 -15.28
CA LEU A 388 -27.31 -2.76 -15.02
C LEU A 388 -27.81 -2.23 -13.66
N LYS A 389 -26.94 -2.28 -12.65
CA LYS A 389 -27.07 -1.50 -11.42
C LYS A 389 -26.63 -0.06 -11.67
N PHE A 390 -27.38 0.65 -12.51
CA PHE A 390 -27.64 2.07 -12.31
C PHE A 390 -29.13 2.29 -12.54
N VAL A 391 -29.80 2.74 -11.48
CA VAL A 391 -31.24 2.92 -11.42
C VAL A 391 -31.63 4.04 -12.38
N ALA A 392 -32.19 3.70 -13.54
CA ALA A 392 -33.42 4.29 -14.05
C ALA A 392 -33.95 3.51 -15.28
N TYR A 393 -35.25 3.21 -15.28
CA TYR A 393 -36.06 3.00 -16.49
C TYR A 393 -36.02 1.67 -17.28
N CYS A 394 -36.11 0.51 -16.61
CA CYS A 394 -36.71 -0.68 -17.26
C CYS A 394 -38.20 -0.51 -17.64
N ALA A 395 -38.85 0.59 -17.23
CA ALA A 395 -40.23 0.89 -17.60
C ALA A 395 -40.39 1.82 -18.83
N CYS A 396 -39.32 2.41 -19.38
CA CYS A 396 -39.41 3.28 -20.57
C CYS A 396 -38.98 2.62 -21.88
N MET A 397 -38.33 1.46 -21.86
CA MET A 397 -37.73 0.87 -23.07
C MET A 397 -38.78 0.40 -24.09
N CYS A 398 -40.02 0.12 -23.65
CA CYS A 398 -41.15 -0.13 -24.57
C CYS A 398 -41.81 1.16 -25.12
N ILE A 399 -41.38 2.35 -24.69
CA ILE A 399 -42.06 3.63 -25.03
C ILE A 399 -41.22 4.49 -26.00
N ILE A 400 -39.90 4.30 -26.11
CA ILE A 400 -39.00 5.18 -26.88
C ILE A 400 -38.76 4.72 -28.34
N MET A 401 -39.14 3.51 -28.73
CA MET A 401 -39.11 3.09 -30.14
C MET A 401 -40.27 3.73 -30.92
N LYS A 402 -40.21 5.04 -31.14
CA LYS A 402 -41.11 5.74 -32.04
C LYS A 402 -40.34 6.20 -33.28
N THR A 403 -40.77 5.61 -34.40
CA THR A 403 -40.70 6.09 -35.79
C THR A 403 -39.37 6.08 -36.56
N ASP A 404 -38.19 6.40 -36.01
CA ASP A 404 -36.91 6.45 -36.77
C ASP A 404 -35.67 6.19 -35.91
N GLU A 405 -34.64 5.53 -36.47
CA GLU A 405 -33.46 5.02 -35.75
C GLU A 405 -32.59 6.15 -35.20
N ILE A 406 -32.40 7.21 -36.00
CA ILE A 406 -31.56 8.37 -35.65
C ILE A 406 -32.22 9.20 -34.55
N GLN A 407 -33.52 9.45 -34.66
CA GLN A 407 -34.26 10.22 -33.65
C GLN A 407 -34.30 9.51 -32.30
N SER A 408 -34.48 8.18 -32.31
CA SER A 408 -34.41 7.39 -31.08
C SER A 408 -33.02 7.40 -30.46
N ALA A 409 -31.95 7.37 -31.25
CA ALA A 409 -30.58 7.50 -30.75
C ALA A 409 -30.34 8.86 -30.07
N GLN A 410 -30.73 9.96 -30.72
CA GLN A 410 -30.62 11.32 -30.17
C GLN A 410 -31.39 11.49 -28.85
N GLU A 411 -32.63 10.99 -28.80
CA GLU A 411 -33.44 11.08 -27.58
C GLU A 411 -32.86 10.24 -26.44
N LEU A 412 -32.32 9.05 -26.75
CA LEU A 412 -31.66 8.21 -25.75
C LEU A 412 -30.41 8.89 -25.19
N THR A 413 -29.56 9.45 -26.05
CA THR A 413 -28.37 10.20 -25.64
C THR A 413 -28.73 11.42 -24.81
N ARG A 414 -29.81 12.14 -25.16
CA ARG A 414 -30.33 13.27 -24.37
C ARG A 414 -30.75 12.84 -22.96
N ILE A 415 -31.46 11.72 -22.84
CA ILE A 415 -31.87 11.17 -21.53
C ILE A 415 -30.65 10.79 -20.69
N ILE A 416 -29.64 10.19 -21.30
CA ILE A 416 -28.38 9.83 -20.62
C ILE A 416 -27.67 11.10 -20.14
N CYS A 417 -27.52 12.11 -21.00
CA CYS A 417 -26.93 13.39 -20.66
C CYS A 417 -27.65 14.08 -19.49
N ASP A 418 -28.98 14.16 -19.54
CA ASP A 418 -29.78 14.75 -18.46
C ASP A 418 -29.59 13.99 -17.13
N ALA A 419 -29.53 12.66 -17.18
CA ALA A 419 -29.32 11.82 -16.00
C ALA A 419 -27.91 11.97 -15.42
N GLU A 420 -26.87 11.98 -16.26
CA GLU A 420 -25.47 12.13 -15.86
C GLU A 420 -25.21 13.54 -15.29
N ASN A 421 -25.73 14.59 -15.92
CA ASN A 421 -25.63 15.96 -15.42
C ASN A 421 -26.31 16.12 -14.06
N LYS A 422 -27.49 15.52 -13.90
CA LYS A 422 -28.20 15.50 -12.61
C LYS A 422 -27.41 14.76 -11.55
N TYR A 423 -26.82 13.62 -11.90
CA TYR A 423 -25.99 12.82 -10.99
C TYR A 423 -24.72 13.57 -10.57
N GLN A 424 -24.00 14.16 -11.52
CA GLN A 424 -22.79 14.95 -11.26
C GLN A 424 -23.11 16.16 -10.36
N SER A 425 -24.19 16.88 -10.67
CA SER A 425 -24.64 18.02 -9.85
C SER A 425 -24.99 17.58 -8.42
N ALA A 426 -25.72 16.47 -8.28
CA ALA A 426 -26.07 15.91 -6.97
C ALA A 426 -24.85 15.46 -6.17
N ILE A 427 -23.81 14.90 -6.80
CA ILE A 427 -22.54 14.58 -6.13
C ILE A 427 -21.90 15.85 -5.58
N VAL A 428 -21.77 16.89 -6.40
CA VAL A 428 -21.15 18.16 -6.00
C VAL A 428 -21.90 18.80 -4.84
N GLU A 429 -23.23 18.88 -4.92
CA GLU A 429 -24.10 19.38 -3.85
C GLU A 429 -23.95 18.55 -2.57
N ASN A 430 -23.87 17.23 -2.68
CA ASN A 430 -23.69 16.35 -1.54
C ASN A 430 -22.32 16.54 -0.89
N TYR A 431 -21.25 16.73 -1.68
CA TYR A 431 -19.92 17.06 -1.14
C TYR A 431 -19.93 18.37 -0.34
N HIS A 432 -20.58 19.41 -0.85
CA HIS A 432 -20.77 20.67 -0.12
C HIS A 432 -21.57 20.46 1.17
N THR A 433 -22.68 19.72 1.09
CA THR A 433 -23.55 19.43 2.23
C THR A 433 -22.80 18.63 3.31
N MET A 434 -22.07 17.57 2.95
CA MET A 434 -21.28 16.76 3.88
C MET A 434 -20.18 17.57 4.54
N SER A 435 -19.49 18.45 3.80
CA SER A 435 -18.48 19.38 4.33
C SER A 435 -19.06 20.29 5.42
N ASP A 436 -20.26 20.82 5.20
CA ASP A 436 -20.87 21.80 6.11
C ASP A 436 -21.68 21.20 7.25
N THR A 437 -22.13 19.95 7.14
CA THR A 437 -22.98 19.30 8.14
C THR A 437 -22.25 18.13 8.79
N THR A 438 -22.07 17.03 8.07
CA THR A 438 -21.52 15.76 8.56
C THR A 438 -20.12 15.91 9.13
N PHE A 439 -19.20 16.53 8.40
CA PHE A 439 -17.82 16.71 8.88
C PHE A 439 -17.74 17.70 10.04
N LYS A 440 -18.55 18.78 10.04
CA LYS A 440 -18.64 19.70 11.18
C LYS A 440 -19.23 19.04 12.43
N ALA A 441 -20.16 18.10 12.27
CA ALA A 441 -20.76 17.35 13.37
C ALA A 441 -19.79 16.33 13.97
N LEU A 442 -18.96 15.67 13.15
CA LEU A 442 -17.92 14.74 13.62
C LEU A 442 -16.81 15.47 14.38
N ARG A 443 -16.35 16.62 13.87
CA ARG A 443 -15.33 17.42 14.54
C ARG A 443 -15.49 18.89 14.19
N ARG A 444 -15.80 19.72 15.21
CA ARG A 444 -15.86 21.17 15.05
C ARG A 444 -14.45 21.71 14.76
N GLN A 445 -14.35 22.66 13.84
CA GLN A 445 -13.08 23.37 13.56
C GLN A 445 -12.54 24.11 14.79
N LEU A 446 -13.45 24.65 15.62
CA LEU A 446 -13.14 25.25 16.91
C LEU A 446 -14.11 24.73 17.98
N PRO A 447 -13.70 24.70 19.27
CA PRO A 447 -14.60 24.51 20.39
C PRO A 447 -15.82 25.43 20.34
N VAL A 448 -16.88 25.11 21.11
CA VAL A 448 -18.12 25.92 21.17
C VAL A 448 -17.83 27.38 21.51
N THR A 449 -16.79 27.63 22.29
CA THR A 449 -16.32 28.98 22.67
C THR A 449 -15.78 29.81 21.51
N ARG A 450 -15.60 29.22 20.31
CA ARG A 450 -14.96 29.85 19.13
C ARG A 450 -13.54 30.37 19.39
N THR A 451 -12.87 29.82 20.39
CA THR A 451 -11.47 30.10 20.71
C THR A 451 -10.68 28.80 20.73
N LYS A 452 -9.38 28.87 20.46
CA LYS A 452 -8.50 27.71 20.67
C LYS A 452 -8.57 27.28 22.15
N ILE A 453 -8.36 25.99 22.40
CA ILE A 453 -8.37 25.44 23.74
C ILE A 453 -7.25 26.07 24.57
N ASP A 454 -7.61 26.62 25.72
CA ASP A 454 -6.66 27.08 26.73
C ASP A 454 -6.23 25.89 27.59
N TRP A 455 -5.11 25.28 27.22
CA TRP A 455 -4.58 24.09 27.88
C TRP A 455 -4.24 24.33 29.35
N ASN A 456 -3.85 25.55 29.73
CA ASN A 456 -3.53 25.91 31.12
C ASN A 456 -4.78 25.87 32.00
N LYS A 457 -5.93 26.34 31.47
CA LYS A 457 -7.20 26.22 32.18
C LYS A 457 -7.62 24.78 32.37
N ILE A 458 -7.50 23.92 31.35
CA ILE A 458 -7.88 22.50 31.45
C ILE A 458 -7.05 21.76 32.51
N LEU A 459 -5.75 22.02 32.61
CA LEU A 459 -4.88 21.40 33.61
C LEU A 459 -5.23 21.81 35.05
N SER A 460 -5.80 23.01 35.23
CA SER A 460 -6.21 23.54 36.55
C SER A 460 -7.66 23.20 36.94
N TYR A 461 -8.51 22.82 35.98
CA TYR A 461 -9.94 22.64 36.18
C TYR A 461 -10.26 21.19 36.60
N SER A 462 -10.37 20.95 37.90
CA SER A 462 -10.96 19.72 38.43
C SER A 462 -12.48 19.76 38.26
N ILE A 463 -12.99 19.09 37.23
CA ILE A 463 -14.43 18.94 36.92
C ILE A 463 -15.23 18.35 38.10
N GLY A 464 -14.57 17.69 39.05
CA GLY A 464 -15.20 17.11 40.25
C GLY A 464 -15.76 18.14 41.26
N LYS A 465 -15.38 19.43 41.20
CA LYS A 465 -15.87 20.43 42.16
C LYS A 465 -17.21 21.07 41.82
N GLU A 466 -17.64 21.05 40.56
CA GLU A 466 -18.94 21.62 40.15
C GLU A 466 -20.07 20.58 40.11
N LEU A 467 -19.77 19.29 39.92
CA LEU A 467 -20.76 18.22 39.98
C LEU A 467 -21.35 17.96 41.38
N ASN A 468 -20.69 18.45 42.44
CA ASN A 468 -21.18 18.36 43.82
C ASN A 468 -22.00 19.58 44.28
N ARG A 469 -22.33 20.50 43.37
CA ARG A 469 -23.01 21.78 43.70
C ARG A 469 -24.34 22.01 42.97
N GLN A 470 -24.97 20.95 42.46
CA GLN A 470 -26.38 20.97 42.06
C GLN A 470 -27.22 20.03 42.91
#